data_AF-A0A2Z2MSD5-F1
#
_entry.id   AF-A0A2Z2MSD5-F1
#
_cell.length_a   1.000
_cell.length_b   1.000
_cell.length_c   1.000
_cell.angle_alpha   90.00
_cell.angle_beta   90.00
_cell.angle_gamma   90.00
#
_symmetry.space_group_name_H-M   'P 1'
#
loop_
_entity.id
_entity.type
_entity.pdbx_description
1 polymer ?
#
loop_
_entity_poly.entity_id
_entity_poly.type
_entity_poly.pdbx_seq_one_letter_code
_entity_poly.pdbx_strand_id
1 'polypeptide(L)'
;MCKMAHFRNCDPGTADQEYCIFHKPNKSEEEAREFYNKFVLEFFGYKLPWNKGWVFAEEIDAGGFVFPEYRDMNFSYSHFKKPAKFTDATFENDADFTGATFEDNADFSGAVFNKDAKFDNSKFNGEVYFGWSSALFTNPRRLLSQI
;
A
#
# COMPACT_ATOMS: atom_id res chain seq x y z
N MET A 1 10.94 21.04 -0.95
CA MET A 1 9.61 20.61 -1.43
C MET A 1 9.75 19.19 -1.90
N CYS A 2 8.83 18.33 -1.49
CA CYS A 2 8.90 16.90 -1.76
C CYS A 2 8.96 16.64 -3.28
N LYS A 3 9.95 15.87 -3.73
CA LYS A 3 10.11 15.47 -5.14
C LYS A 3 8.91 14.69 -5.69
N MET A 4 8.14 14.06 -4.81
CA MET A 4 6.95 13.26 -5.10
C MET A 4 5.64 14.04 -4.87
N ALA A 5 5.69 15.37 -4.75
CA ALA A 5 4.50 16.18 -4.49
C ALA A 5 3.41 16.11 -5.59
N HIS A 6 3.75 15.63 -6.79
CA HIS A 6 2.80 15.47 -7.88
C HIS A 6 1.72 14.41 -7.60
N PHE A 7 1.95 13.48 -6.66
CA PHE A 7 0.94 12.54 -6.15
C PHE A 7 -0.11 13.20 -5.24
N ARG A 8 0.13 14.42 -4.74
CA ARG A 8 -0.82 15.21 -3.91
C ARG A 8 -1.27 14.58 -2.58
N ASN A 9 -0.54 13.57 -2.11
CA ASN A 9 -0.77 12.80 -0.87
C ASN A 9 0.44 12.91 0.09
N CYS A 10 1.18 14.02 0.05
CA CYS A 10 2.32 14.24 0.94
C CYS A 10 1.88 14.45 2.39
N ASP A 11 2.64 13.92 3.34
CA ASP A 11 2.53 14.32 4.75
C ASP A 11 2.76 15.83 4.89
N PRO A 12 1.79 16.60 5.41
CA PRO A 12 1.92 18.05 5.54
C PRO A 12 3.08 18.48 6.45
N GLY A 13 3.44 17.65 7.44
CA GLY A 13 4.50 17.95 8.40
C GLY A 13 5.91 17.87 7.84
N THR A 14 6.09 17.20 6.71
CA THR A 14 7.41 16.98 6.07
C THR A 14 7.41 17.30 4.57
N ALA A 15 6.34 17.92 4.05
CA ALA A 15 6.18 18.23 2.62
C ALA A 15 7.21 19.25 2.07
N ASP A 16 7.83 20.03 2.95
CA ASP A 16 8.86 21.01 2.61
C ASP A 16 10.26 20.39 2.42
N GLN A 17 10.48 19.18 2.92
CA GLN A 17 11.73 18.42 2.76
C GLN A 17 11.93 17.91 1.32
N GLU A 18 13.09 17.33 1.01
CA GLU A 18 13.35 16.73 -0.32
C GLU A 18 12.40 15.54 -0.60
N TYR A 19 12.11 14.75 0.44
CA TYR A 19 11.03 13.76 0.46
C TYR A 19 10.26 13.92 1.77
N CYS A 20 8.93 13.90 1.71
CA CYS A 20 8.12 13.77 2.93
C CYS A 20 8.22 12.35 3.48
N ILE A 21 7.75 12.15 4.71
CA ILE A 21 7.83 10.86 5.38
C ILE A 21 7.16 9.73 4.58
N PHE A 22 6.09 9.98 3.82
CA PHE A 22 5.49 8.93 2.98
C PHE A 22 6.34 8.56 1.76
N HIS A 23 7.10 9.51 1.22
CA HIS A 23 7.84 9.35 -0.04
C HIS A 23 9.34 9.08 0.14
N LYS A 24 9.85 9.14 1.38
CA LYS A 24 11.29 9.01 1.65
C LYS A 24 11.79 7.56 1.45
N PRO A 25 12.79 7.30 0.57
CA PRO A 25 13.46 6.00 0.51
C PRO A 25 14.45 5.79 1.67
N ASN A 26 14.84 4.54 1.93
CA ASN A 26 15.86 4.18 2.94
C ASN A 26 15.60 4.79 4.33
N LYS A 27 14.37 4.68 4.82
CA LYS A 27 13.97 5.21 6.13
C LYS A 27 14.77 4.57 7.27
N SER A 28 15.20 5.37 8.23
CA SER A 28 15.69 4.84 9.51
C SER A 28 14.57 4.11 10.27
N GLU A 29 14.90 3.34 11.30
CA GLU A 29 13.88 2.69 12.14
C GLU A 29 12.91 3.72 12.76
N GLU A 30 13.42 4.88 13.17
CA GLU A 30 12.61 5.97 13.74
C GLU A 30 11.64 6.55 12.69
N GLU A 31 12.12 6.75 11.46
CA GLU A 31 11.31 7.25 10.34
C GLU A 31 10.28 6.22 9.88
N ALA A 32 10.62 4.93 9.92
CA ALA A 32 9.68 3.85 9.65
C ALA A 32 8.54 3.84 10.67
N ARG A 33 8.86 4.04 11.96
CA ARG A 33 7.85 4.16 13.02
C ARG A 33 6.98 5.40 12.84
N GLU A 34 7.58 6.51 12.45
CA GLU A 34 6.84 7.74 12.15
C GLU A 34 5.90 7.56 10.96
N PHE A 35 6.38 6.96 9.86
CA PHE A 35 5.57 6.60 8.70
C PHE A 35 4.34 5.80 9.14
N TYR A 36 4.52 4.73 9.92
CA TYR A 36 3.40 3.90 10.34
C TYR A 36 2.44 4.60 11.27
N ASN A 37 2.94 5.41 12.20
CA ASN A 37 2.07 6.19 13.07
C ASN A 37 1.21 7.16 12.25
N LYS A 38 1.80 7.87 11.29
CA LYS A 38 1.08 8.81 10.43
C LYS A 38 0.12 8.08 9.48
N PHE A 39 0.55 7.00 8.85
CA PHE A 39 -0.28 6.17 7.98
C PHE A 39 -1.50 5.63 8.73
N VAL A 40 -1.30 5.10 9.94
CA VAL A 40 -2.41 4.61 10.78
C VAL A 40 -3.36 5.75 11.17
N LEU A 41 -2.83 6.92 11.55
CA LEU A 41 -3.66 8.07 11.92
C LEU A 41 -4.44 8.65 10.73
N GLU A 42 -3.85 8.66 9.54
CA GLU A 42 -4.45 9.22 8.34
C GLU A 42 -5.55 8.33 7.77
N PHE A 43 -5.36 7.01 7.76
CA PHE A 43 -6.28 6.09 7.09
C PHE A 43 -7.15 5.25 8.04
N PHE A 44 -6.91 5.25 9.36
CA PHE A 44 -7.53 4.28 10.28
C PHE A 44 -7.95 4.87 11.61
N GLY A 45 -8.65 6.01 11.61
CA GLY A 45 -9.07 6.74 12.82
C GLY A 45 -9.57 5.93 14.03
N TYR A 46 -9.95 4.64 13.89
CA TYR A 46 -10.07 3.67 15.00
C TYR A 46 -9.64 2.23 14.63
N LYS A 47 -9.01 1.53 15.60
CA LYS A 47 -8.61 0.11 15.51
C LYS A 47 -9.82 -0.80 15.74
N LEU A 48 -10.18 -1.63 14.76
CA LEU A 48 -11.25 -2.63 14.89
C LEU A 48 -10.83 -3.79 15.85
N PRO A 49 -11.77 -4.37 16.60
CA PRO A 49 -11.48 -5.50 17.48
C PRO A 49 -11.25 -6.82 16.71
N TRP A 50 -10.14 -7.49 17.05
CA TRP A 50 -9.70 -8.87 16.76
C TRP A 50 -9.61 -9.38 15.30
N ASN A 51 -8.37 -9.64 14.86
CA ASN A 51 -7.94 -10.65 13.86
C ASN A 51 -8.75 -10.81 12.56
N LYS A 52 -9.08 -9.72 11.85
CA LYS A 52 -9.67 -9.79 10.50
C LYS A 52 -9.06 -8.80 9.51
N GLY A 53 -7.77 -8.49 9.63
CA GLY A 53 -7.15 -7.45 8.80
C GLY A 53 -7.73 -6.07 9.08
N TRP A 54 -7.47 -5.14 8.17
CA TRP A 54 -7.93 -3.76 8.27
C TRP A 54 -9.23 -3.53 7.50
N VAL A 55 -10.03 -2.53 7.87
CA VAL A 55 -11.15 -2.08 7.04
C VAL A 55 -10.94 -0.63 6.65
N PHE A 56 -10.77 -0.41 5.35
CA PHE A 56 -10.65 0.90 4.75
C PHE A 56 -12.00 1.28 4.17
N ALA A 57 -12.70 2.16 4.89
CA ALA A 57 -14.04 2.61 4.50
C ALA A 57 -14.02 3.65 3.37
N GLU A 58 -12.92 4.40 3.28
CA GLU A 58 -12.68 5.45 2.30
C GLU A 58 -11.57 5.02 1.32
N GLU A 59 -11.41 5.81 0.26
CA GLU A 59 -10.33 5.63 -0.72
C GLU A 59 -8.96 5.70 -0.02
N ILE A 60 -8.05 4.80 -0.41
CA ILE A 60 -6.64 4.95 -0.08
C ILE A 60 -5.92 5.44 -1.33
N ASP A 61 -5.22 6.56 -1.19
CA ASP A 61 -4.24 7.02 -2.17
C ASP A 61 -2.83 6.96 -1.59
N ALA A 62 -2.22 5.78 -1.73
CA ALA A 62 -0.82 5.53 -1.40
C ALA A 62 0.08 5.63 -2.64
N GLY A 63 -0.33 6.41 -3.65
CA GLY A 63 0.47 6.62 -4.85
C GLY A 63 1.86 7.17 -4.52
N GLY A 64 2.91 6.55 -5.03
CA GLY A 64 4.30 6.96 -4.78
C GLY A 64 4.83 6.68 -3.38
N PHE A 65 4.02 6.10 -2.48
CA PHE A 65 4.45 5.83 -1.10
C PHE A 65 5.59 4.82 -1.06
N VAL A 66 6.55 5.03 -0.17
CA VAL A 66 7.62 4.08 0.12
C VAL A 66 7.35 3.42 1.48
N PHE A 67 6.77 2.22 1.46
CA PHE A 67 6.53 1.42 2.66
C PHE A 67 7.86 0.91 3.22
N PRO A 68 8.21 1.21 4.48
CA PRO A 68 9.54 0.95 5.04
C PRO A 68 9.83 -0.53 5.25
N GLU A 69 11.12 -0.85 5.40
CA GLU A 69 11.59 -2.21 5.66
C GLU A 69 11.18 -2.74 7.05
N TYR A 70 11.19 -1.86 8.06
CA TYR A 70 11.09 -2.27 9.46
C TYR A 70 9.64 -2.44 9.90
N ARG A 71 9.19 -3.70 10.05
CA ARG A 71 7.86 -4.16 10.50
C ARG A 71 6.85 -4.18 9.34
N ASP A 72 6.18 -5.32 9.17
CA ASP A 72 5.27 -5.52 8.04
C ASP A 72 4.01 -4.66 8.23
N MET A 73 3.74 -3.72 7.30
CA MET A 73 2.36 -3.29 7.07
C MET A 73 1.64 -4.46 6.41
N ASN A 74 1.02 -5.27 7.23
CA ASN A 74 0.31 -6.44 6.79
C ASN A 74 -1.13 -6.07 6.44
N PHE A 75 -1.50 -6.22 5.17
CA PHE A 75 -2.84 -6.03 4.64
C PHE A 75 -3.63 -7.35 4.57
N SER A 76 -3.14 -8.45 5.14
CA SER A 76 -3.85 -9.73 5.14
C SER A 76 -5.23 -9.59 5.76
N TYR A 77 -6.20 -10.24 5.13
CA TYR A 77 -7.63 -10.21 5.47
C TYR A 77 -8.25 -8.81 5.44
N SER A 78 -7.57 -7.79 4.92
CA SER A 78 -8.09 -6.43 4.91
C SER A 78 -9.19 -6.22 3.88
N HIS A 79 -10.13 -5.33 4.16
CA HIS A 79 -11.23 -4.96 3.29
C HIS A 79 -11.07 -3.51 2.82
N PHE A 80 -10.91 -3.31 1.51
CA PHE A 80 -10.88 -2.01 0.85
C PHE A 80 -12.26 -1.77 0.23
N LYS A 81 -13.08 -0.94 0.86
CA LYS A 81 -14.48 -0.70 0.46
C LYS A 81 -14.63 0.28 -0.71
N LYS A 82 -13.56 1.01 -1.00
CA LYS A 82 -13.43 2.08 -1.99
C LYS A 82 -12.14 1.85 -2.77
N PRO A 83 -11.90 2.62 -3.84
CA PRO A 83 -10.70 2.44 -4.64
C PRO A 83 -9.43 2.44 -3.79
N ALA A 84 -8.51 1.53 -4.10
CA ALA A 84 -7.24 1.40 -3.41
C ALA A 84 -6.10 1.61 -4.41
N LYS A 85 -5.41 2.75 -4.30
CA LYS A 85 -4.34 3.15 -5.20
C LYS A 85 -3.00 2.97 -4.51
N PHE A 86 -2.17 2.13 -5.10
CA PHE A 86 -0.77 1.89 -4.78
C PHE A 86 0.11 2.16 -6.01
N THR A 87 -0.34 3.08 -6.89
CA THR A 87 0.36 3.42 -8.13
C THR A 87 1.76 3.96 -7.84
N ASP A 88 2.80 3.41 -8.46
CA ASP A 88 4.20 3.77 -8.20
C ASP A 88 4.65 3.63 -6.72
N ALA A 89 3.89 2.89 -5.89
CA ALA A 89 4.28 2.63 -4.52
C ALA A 89 5.45 1.64 -4.47
N THR A 90 6.36 1.83 -3.53
CA THR A 90 7.49 0.92 -3.26
C THR A 90 7.27 0.20 -1.94
N PHE A 91 7.35 -1.13 -1.96
CA PHE A 91 7.34 -1.98 -0.77
C PHE A 91 8.76 -2.52 -0.52
N GLU A 92 9.45 -1.97 0.47
CA GLU A 92 10.84 -2.31 0.80
C GLU A 92 10.98 -3.68 1.50
N ASN A 93 9.88 -4.21 2.05
CA ASN A 93 9.81 -5.53 2.67
C ASN A 93 8.67 -6.36 2.05
N ASP A 94 8.43 -7.56 2.59
CA ASP A 94 7.32 -8.41 2.18
C ASP A 94 5.98 -7.65 2.24
N ALA A 95 5.20 -7.74 1.16
CA ALA A 95 3.88 -7.13 1.05
C ALA A 95 2.81 -8.22 1.09
N ASP A 96 2.09 -8.31 2.20
CA ASP A 96 1.09 -9.36 2.42
C ASP A 96 -0.34 -8.83 2.27
N PHE A 97 -1.00 -9.25 1.20
CA PHE A 97 -2.42 -9.04 0.90
C PHE A 97 -3.23 -10.35 0.96
N THR A 98 -2.71 -11.38 1.65
CA THR A 98 -3.37 -12.69 1.76
C THR A 98 -4.78 -12.55 2.33
N GLY A 99 -5.79 -13.03 1.61
CA GLY A 99 -7.18 -12.96 2.04
C GLY A 99 -7.80 -11.57 2.00
N ALA A 100 -7.10 -10.55 1.48
CA ALA A 100 -7.64 -9.21 1.35
C ALA A 100 -8.83 -9.17 0.36
N THR A 101 -9.80 -8.32 0.60
CA THR A 101 -10.95 -8.08 -0.27
C THR A 101 -10.94 -6.63 -0.75
N PHE A 102 -10.84 -6.44 -2.06
CA PHE A 102 -11.00 -5.15 -2.73
C PHE A 102 -12.41 -5.11 -3.33
N GLU A 103 -13.30 -4.33 -2.72
CA GLU A 103 -14.70 -4.21 -3.14
C GLU A 103 -14.87 -3.32 -4.38
N ASP A 104 -13.87 -2.49 -4.66
CA ASP A 104 -13.79 -1.55 -5.79
C ASP A 104 -12.42 -1.69 -6.48
N ASN A 105 -12.13 -0.82 -7.44
CA ASN A 105 -10.90 -0.85 -8.24
C ASN A 105 -9.63 -0.80 -7.37
N ALA A 106 -8.68 -1.67 -7.67
CA ALA A 106 -7.36 -1.73 -7.04
C ALA A 106 -6.26 -1.47 -8.08
N ASP A 107 -5.43 -0.46 -7.86
CA ASP A 107 -4.40 -0.07 -8.82
C ASP A 107 -3.00 -0.17 -8.20
N PHE A 108 -2.21 -1.12 -8.70
CA PHE A 108 -0.81 -1.37 -8.37
C PHE A 108 0.10 -1.04 -9.57
N SER A 109 -0.35 -0.23 -10.53
CA SER A 109 0.44 0.10 -11.71
C SER A 109 1.72 0.84 -11.32
N GLY A 110 2.87 0.41 -11.84
CA GLY A 110 4.18 0.96 -11.50
C GLY A 110 4.68 0.60 -10.10
N ALA A 111 3.93 -0.16 -9.30
CA ALA A 111 4.37 -0.55 -7.96
C ALA A 111 5.62 -1.45 -8.01
N VAL A 112 6.53 -1.24 -7.05
CA VAL A 112 7.78 -1.98 -6.89
C VAL A 112 7.72 -2.79 -5.61
N PHE A 113 7.88 -4.11 -5.72
CA PHE A 113 7.98 -5.01 -4.57
C PHE A 113 9.42 -5.52 -4.48
N ASN A 114 10.19 -5.03 -3.52
CA ASN A 114 11.62 -5.38 -3.37
C ASN A 114 11.82 -6.77 -2.72
N LYS A 115 10.77 -7.34 -2.13
CA LYS A 115 10.71 -8.71 -1.61
C LYS A 115 9.40 -9.40 -2.06
N ASP A 116 8.93 -10.41 -1.31
CA ASP A 116 7.78 -11.20 -1.73
C ASP A 116 6.47 -10.39 -1.64
N ALA A 117 5.64 -10.46 -2.68
CA ALA A 117 4.28 -9.93 -2.68
C ALA A 117 3.26 -11.08 -2.70
N LYS A 118 2.42 -11.18 -1.67
CA LYS A 118 1.46 -12.28 -1.49
C LYS A 118 0.03 -11.78 -1.67
N PHE A 119 -0.70 -12.43 -2.55
CA PHE A 119 -2.13 -12.16 -2.82
C PHE A 119 -2.99 -13.42 -2.66
N ASP A 120 -2.49 -14.43 -1.94
CA ASP A 120 -3.19 -15.71 -1.77
C ASP A 120 -4.59 -15.52 -1.20
N ASN A 121 -5.61 -16.14 -1.81
CA ASN A 121 -7.02 -16.02 -1.40
C ASN A 121 -7.57 -14.58 -1.38
N SER A 122 -6.89 -13.60 -1.98
CA SER A 122 -7.44 -12.27 -2.16
C SER A 122 -8.63 -12.28 -3.12
N LYS A 123 -9.53 -11.31 -2.95
CA LYS A 123 -10.72 -11.11 -3.78
C LYS A 123 -10.68 -9.70 -4.37
N PHE A 124 -10.84 -9.61 -5.67
CA PHE A 124 -11.00 -8.35 -6.39
C PHE A 124 -12.39 -8.34 -7.02
N ASN A 125 -13.28 -7.51 -6.48
CA ASN A 125 -14.67 -7.36 -6.97
C ASN A 125 -14.79 -6.23 -8.00
N GLY A 126 -13.79 -5.34 -8.09
CA GLY A 126 -13.60 -4.37 -9.15
C GLY A 126 -12.45 -4.74 -10.09
N GLU A 127 -12.03 -3.79 -10.93
CA GLU A 127 -10.87 -3.95 -11.80
C GLU A 127 -9.57 -3.94 -10.99
N VAL A 128 -8.60 -4.75 -11.42
CA VAL A 128 -7.27 -4.77 -10.82
C VAL A 128 -6.21 -4.48 -11.87
N TYR A 129 -5.34 -3.52 -11.57
CA TYR A 129 -4.28 -3.06 -12.47
C TYR A 129 -2.92 -3.35 -11.86
N PHE A 130 -2.06 -4.07 -12.60
CA PHE A 130 -0.66 -4.36 -12.22
C PHE A 130 0.34 -3.78 -13.23
N GLY A 131 -0.10 -2.88 -14.13
CA GLY A 131 0.68 -2.46 -15.30
C GLY A 131 2.10 -2.00 -14.95
N TRP A 132 3.13 -2.52 -15.63
CA TRP A 132 4.55 -2.22 -15.38
C TRP A 132 5.07 -2.50 -13.95
N SER A 133 4.28 -3.10 -13.07
CA SER A 133 4.75 -3.46 -11.72
C SER A 133 5.86 -4.50 -11.78
N SER A 134 6.86 -4.35 -10.91
CA SER A 134 7.93 -5.33 -10.76
C SER A 134 7.71 -6.10 -9.47
N ALA A 135 7.39 -7.40 -9.59
CA ALA A 135 7.21 -8.29 -8.46
C ALA A 135 7.77 -9.69 -8.73
N LEU A 136 8.34 -10.32 -7.69
CA LEU A 136 8.53 -11.77 -7.64
C LEU A 136 7.27 -12.37 -6.99
N PHE A 137 6.31 -12.81 -7.82
CA PHE A 137 5.11 -13.46 -7.32
C PHE A 137 5.42 -14.89 -6.87
N THR A 138 5.33 -15.17 -5.58
CA THR A 138 5.29 -16.54 -5.09
C THR A 138 3.86 -17.07 -5.24
N ASN A 139 3.61 -17.74 -6.38
CA ASN A 139 2.38 -18.45 -6.75
C ASN A 139 1.23 -17.62 -7.39
N PRO A 140 1.41 -17.14 -8.63
CA PRO A 140 0.33 -16.49 -9.37
C PRO A 140 -0.65 -17.54 -9.90
N ARG A 141 -1.73 -17.85 -9.17
CA ARG A 141 -2.92 -18.38 -9.84
C ARG A 141 -3.49 -17.27 -10.73
N ARG A 142 -3.01 -17.25 -11.98
CA ARG A 142 -3.52 -16.52 -13.16
C ARG A 142 -4.67 -15.56 -12.82
N LEU A 143 -4.34 -14.29 -12.59
CA LEU A 143 -5.24 -13.20 -12.87
C LEU A 143 -5.33 -13.09 -14.40
N LEU A 144 -6.08 -14.02 -15.02
CA LEU A 144 -6.55 -13.81 -16.37
C LEU A 144 -7.60 -12.71 -16.27
N SER A 145 -7.26 -11.55 -16.82
CA SER A 145 -8.22 -10.57 -17.30
C SER A 145 -9.35 -11.30 -18.00
N GLN A 146 -10.55 -11.28 -17.44
CA GLN A 146 -11.73 -11.53 -18.24
C GLN A 146 -11.88 -10.31 -19.16
N ILE A 147 -11.72 -10.60 -20.45
CA ILE A 147 -12.15 -9.77 -21.58
C ILE A 147 -13.67 -9.60 -21.49
#